data_AF-A0A942NV82-F1
#
_entry.id   AF-A0A942NV82-F1
#
_cell.length_a   1.000
_cell.length_b   1.000
_cell.length_c   1.000
_cell.angle_alpha   90.00
_cell.angle_beta   90.00
_cell.angle_gamma   90.00
#
_symmetry.space_group_name_H-M   'P 1'
#
loop_
_entity.id
_entity.type
_entity.pdbx_description
1 polymer ?
#
loop_
_entity_poly.entity_id
_entity_poly.type
_entity_poly.pdbx_seq_one_letter_code
_entity_poly.pdbx_strand_id
1 'polypeptide(L)'
;MTTEKQNNQVQPADFKITIYQTGRIATAFMLAMIPVQIIFYIMWPHPTTIIDWFLLFQNNWIIGLISFGFLYLLSMIASTFLYLALFFALKDESKTLSVFALTIGLIGLAIYFPSNTSIEMLSISKQYTQAATEQDKTILLASGQTLYSIWAGTSYTVYYVLNGIALILFFSAMTKNIKFRYNGQN
;
A
#
# COMPACT_ATOMS: atom_id res chain seq x y z
N MET A 1 -41.97 -19.28 -23.61
CA MET A 1 -40.97 -20.10 -22.89
C MET A 1 -40.03 -20.63 -23.96
N THR A 2 -38.79 -20.19 -24.08
CA THR A 2 -37.74 -20.13 -23.06
C THR A 2 -36.75 -19.00 -23.36
N THR A 3 -36.55 -18.12 -22.38
CA THR A 3 -35.47 -17.13 -22.32
C THR A 3 -34.18 -17.88 -22.01
N GLU A 4 -33.37 -18.18 -23.03
CA GLU A 4 -31.99 -18.60 -22.80
C GLU A 4 -31.21 -17.41 -22.26
N LYS A 5 -30.80 -17.54 -21.00
CA LYS A 5 -29.84 -16.65 -20.35
C LYS A 5 -28.59 -16.61 -21.23
N GLN A 6 -28.34 -15.47 -21.87
CA GLN A 6 -27.02 -15.14 -22.40
C GLN A 6 -26.02 -15.26 -21.25
N ASN A 7 -25.28 -16.34 -21.29
CA ASN A 7 -24.20 -16.63 -20.37
C ASN A 7 -23.10 -15.61 -20.68
N ASN A 8 -23.01 -14.54 -19.89
CA ASN A 8 -21.95 -13.53 -19.98
C ASN A 8 -20.60 -14.18 -19.61
N GLN A 9 -20.05 -14.98 -20.53
CA GLN A 9 -18.66 -15.37 -20.49
C GLN A 9 -17.86 -14.14 -20.89
N VAL A 10 -17.28 -13.46 -19.90
CA VAL A 10 -16.34 -12.36 -20.13
C VAL A 10 -15.28 -12.86 -21.10
N GLN A 11 -15.23 -12.27 -22.30
CA GLN A 11 -14.37 -12.76 -23.37
C GLN A 11 -12.89 -12.58 -22.95
N PRO A 12 -11.96 -13.50 -23.30
CA PRO A 12 -10.56 -13.42 -22.85
C PRO A 12 -9.85 -12.09 -23.18
N ALA A 13 -10.30 -11.39 -24.23
CA ALA A 13 -9.83 -10.06 -24.59
C ALA A 13 -10.29 -8.99 -23.59
N ASP A 14 -11.56 -9.01 -23.19
CA ASP A 14 -12.14 -8.06 -22.23
C ASP A 14 -11.48 -8.15 -20.85
N PHE A 15 -11.16 -9.37 -20.42
CA PHE A 15 -10.46 -9.62 -19.17
C PHE A 15 -9.06 -8.98 -19.15
N LYS A 16 -8.26 -9.18 -20.22
CA LYS A 16 -6.92 -8.57 -20.33
C LYS A 16 -6.98 -7.05 -20.37
N ILE A 17 -7.94 -6.49 -21.12
CA ILE A 17 -8.15 -5.03 -21.21
C ILE A 17 -8.47 -4.46 -19.84
N THR A 18 -9.38 -5.11 -19.10
CA THR A 18 -9.78 -4.67 -17.75
C THR A 18 -8.59 -4.66 -16.80
N ILE A 19 -7.78 -5.71 -16.77
CA ILE A 19 -6.59 -5.76 -15.91
C ILE A 19 -5.61 -4.64 -16.22
N TYR A 20 -5.35 -4.36 -17.50
CA TYR A 20 -4.43 -3.29 -17.88
C TYR A 20 -4.98 -1.90 -17.57
N GLN A 21 -6.29 -1.68 -17.72
CA GLN A 21 -6.93 -0.44 -17.30
C GLN A 21 -6.82 -0.24 -15.79
N THR A 22 -7.13 -1.27 -15.00
CA THR A 22 -7.00 -1.22 -13.55
C THR A 22 -5.55 -0.97 -13.11
N GLY A 23 -4.59 -1.64 -13.74
CA GLY A 23 -3.16 -1.41 -13.49
C GLY A 23 -2.75 0.04 -13.79
N ARG A 24 -3.18 0.59 -14.93
CA ARG A 24 -2.90 2.00 -15.29
C ARG A 24 -3.50 2.99 -14.30
N ILE A 25 -4.75 2.79 -13.90
CA ILE A 25 -5.43 3.64 -12.91
C ILE A 25 -4.70 3.54 -11.57
N ALA A 26 -4.34 2.33 -11.13
CA ALA A 26 -3.61 2.10 -9.89
C ALA A 26 -2.25 2.82 -9.89
N THR A 27 -1.47 2.70 -10.96
CA THR A 27 -0.18 3.41 -11.09
C THR A 27 -0.38 4.93 -11.07
N ALA A 28 -1.34 5.45 -11.82
CA ALA A 28 -1.63 6.89 -11.84
C ALA A 28 -2.03 7.41 -10.44
N PHE A 29 -2.88 6.66 -9.74
CA PHE A 29 -3.26 6.97 -8.36
C PHE A 29 -2.05 7.00 -7.44
N MET A 30 -1.21 5.96 -7.46
CA MET A 30 0.00 5.91 -6.62
C MET A 30 0.95 7.09 -6.90
N LEU A 31 1.18 7.40 -8.19
CA LEU A 31 2.03 8.52 -8.58
C LEU A 31 1.46 9.86 -8.10
N ALA A 32 0.14 10.04 -8.15
CA ALA A 32 -0.52 11.22 -7.62
C ALA A 32 -0.48 11.29 -6.08
N MET A 33 -0.48 10.14 -5.39
CA MET A 33 -0.37 10.10 -3.93
C MET A 33 1.02 10.50 -3.41
N ILE A 34 2.08 10.39 -4.21
CA ILE A 34 3.44 10.80 -3.80
C ILE A 34 3.53 12.30 -3.50
N PRO A 35 3.23 13.23 -4.43
CA PRO A 35 3.30 14.66 -4.15
C PRO A 35 2.30 15.08 -3.06
N VAL A 36 1.12 14.45 -3.00
CA VAL A 36 0.16 14.69 -1.91
C VAL A 36 0.81 14.37 -0.57
N GLN A 37 1.40 13.18 -0.40
CA GLN A 37 2.09 12.81 0.85
C GLN A 37 3.25 13.76 1.18
N ILE A 38 4.06 14.14 0.18
CA ILE A 38 5.16 15.10 0.38
C ILE A 38 4.64 16.43 0.92
N ILE A 39 3.58 16.98 0.31
CA ILE A 39 2.96 18.25 0.77
C ILE A 39 2.49 18.11 2.21
N PHE A 40 1.80 17.02 2.54
CA PHE A 40 1.33 16.78 3.91
C PHE A 40 2.49 16.69 4.91
N TYR A 41 3.58 15.99 4.59
CA TYR A 41 4.73 15.85 5.49
C TYR A 41 5.53 17.15 5.67
N ILE A 42 5.53 18.04 4.68
CA ILE A 42 6.14 19.37 4.80
C ILE A 42 5.26 20.29 5.66
N MET A 43 3.94 20.28 5.45
CA MET A 43 3.03 21.19 6.16
C MET A 43 2.74 20.72 7.59
N TRP A 44 2.77 19.41 7.84
CA TRP A 44 2.61 18.80 9.17
C TRP A 44 3.79 17.87 9.45
N PRO A 45 4.90 18.41 10.00
CA PRO A 45 6.04 17.61 10.41
C PRO A 45 5.62 16.51 11.37
N HIS A 46 6.26 15.34 11.27
CA HIS A 46 5.94 14.23 12.14
C HIS A 46 6.21 14.57 13.62
N PRO A 47 5.22 14.36 14.49
CA PRO A 47 5.44 14.42 15.92
C PRO A 47 6.54 13.45 16.37
N THR A 48 7.35 13.90 17.33
CA THR A 48 8.46 13.10 17.88
C THR A 48 8.08 12.34 19.15
N THR A 49 6.95 12.70 19.77
CA THR A 49 6.45 12.07 20.99
C THR A 49 5.04 11.51 20.80
N ILE A 50 4.68 10.49 21.58
CA ILE A 50 3.34 9.89 21.53
C ILE A 50 2.26 10.87 21.99
N ILE A 51 2.58 11.75 22.95
CA ILE A 51 1.63 12.77 23.40
C ILE A 51 1.31 13.75 22.27
N ASP A 52 2.31 14.18 21.50
CA ASP A 52 2.11 15.07 20.35
C ASP A 52 1.34 14.38 19.21
N TRP A 53 1.57 13.08 18.99
CA TRP A 53 0.74 12.28 18.09
C TRP A 53 -0.72 12.26 18.53
N PHE A 54 -0.99 12.01 19.82
CA PHE A 54 -2.34 12.03 20.35
C PHE A 54 -3.00 13.40 20.17
N LEU A 55 -2.28 14.49 20.46
CA LEU A 55 -2.76 15.85 20.24
C LEU A 55 -3.08 16.12 18.77
N LEU A 56 -2.24 15.66 17.83
CA LEU A 56 -2.51 15.77 16.40
C LEU A 56 -3.81 15.07 16.01
N PHE A 57 -4.01 13.82 16.46
CA PHE A 57 -5.23 13.06 16.19
C PHE A 57 -6.48 13.70 16.81
N GLN A 58 -6.35 14.34 17.97
CA GLN A 58 -7.45 15.04 18.64
C GLN A 58 -7.82 16.35 17.92
N ASN A 59 -6.81 17.11 17.51
CA ASN A 59 -7.01 18.38 16.81
C ASN A 59 -7.58 18.15 15.40
N ASN A 60 -7.03 17.18 14.67
CA ASN A 60 -7.52 16.81 13.36
C ASN A 60 -7.21 15.34 13.04
N TRP A 61 -8.21 14.48 13.26
CA TRP A 61 -8.07 13.05 13.04
C TRP A 61 -7.75 12.67 11.59
N ILE A 62 -8.20 13.46 10.60
CA ILE A 62 -7.90 13.21 9.19
C ILE A 62 -6.41 13.45 8.92
N ILE A 63 -5.86 14.57 9.40
CA ILE A 63 -4.44 14.87 9.27
C ILE A 63 -3.62 13.84 10.05
N GLY A 64 -4.07 13.44 11.24
CA GLY A 64 -3.44 12.35 12.01
C GLY A 64 -3.34 11.06 11.20
N LEU A 65 -4.45 10.60 10.58
CA LEU A 65 -4.45 9.39 9.75
C LEU A 65 -3.52 9.52 8.55
N ILE A 66 -3.58 10.64 7.84
CA ILE A 66 -2.72 10.90 6.67
C ILE A 66 -1.25 10.87 7.08
N SER A 67 -0.91 11.56 8.17
CA SER A 67 0.45 11.64 8.70
C SER A 67 0.95 10.29 9.19
N PHE A 68 0.07 9.46 9.77
CA PHE A 68 0.39 8.12 10.24
C PHE A 68 0.27 7.04 9.14
N GLY A 69 0.42 7.43 7.88
CA GLY A 69 0.57 6.50 6.75
C GLY A 69 -0.72 5.90 6.18
N PHE A 70 -1.91 6.41 6.50
CA PHE A 70 -3.16 5.90 5.94
C PHE A 70 -3.24 6.04 4.41
N LEU A 71 -2.75 7.15 3.83
CA LEU A 71 -2.69 7.30 2.36
C LEU A 71 -1.70 6.32 1.71
N TYR A 72 -0.61 6.00 2.42
CA TYR A 72 0.34 5.00 1.96
C TYR A 72 -0.30 3.61 1.90
N LEU A 73 -1.16 3.27 2.86
CA LEU A 73 -1.94 2.03 2.82
C LEU A 73 -2.84 1.93 1.58
N LEU A 74 -3.48 3.02 1.17
CA LEU A 74 -4.24 3.04 -0.10
C LEU A 74 -3.34 2.81 -1.32
N SER A 75 -2.11 3.34 -1.28
CA SER A 75 -1.11 3.11 -2.33
C SER A 75 -0.66 1.64 -2.37
N MET A 76 -0.62 0.95 -1.23
CA MET A 76 -0.31 -0.49 -1.17
C MET A 76 -1.43 -1.35 -1.72
N ILE A 77 -2.69 -0.98 -1.45
CA ILE A 77 -3.84 -1.62 -2.10
C ILE A 77 -3.76 -1.45 -3.62
N ALA A 78 -3.50 -0.23 -4.10
CA ALA A 78 -3.31 0.04 -5.53
C ALA A 78 -2.16 -0.78 -6.14
N SER A 79 -1.05 -0.94 -5.41
CA SER A 79 0.11 -1.74 -5.84
C SER A 79 -0.24 -3.20 -6.15
N THR A 80 -1.25 -3.76 -5.47
CA THR A 80 -1.71 -5.12 -5.74
C THR A 80 -2.21 -5.27 -7.18
N PHE A 81 -2.99 -4.28 -7.66
CA PHE A 81 -3.49 -4.28 -9.03
C PHE A 81 -2.39 -4.01 -10.05
N LEU A 82 -1.41 -3.18 -9.70
CA LEU A 82 -0.22 -2.98 -10.52
C LEU A 82 0.54 -4.30 -10.71
N TYR A 83 0.80 -5.05 -9.65
CA TYR A 83 1.55 -6.30 -9.73
C TYR A 83 0.81 -7.37 -10.53
N LEU A 84 -0.51 -7.43 -10.41
CA LEU A 84 -1.34 -8.28 -11.28
C LEU A 84 -1.23 -7.86 -12.75
N ALA A 85 -1.32 -6.57 -13.06
CA ALA A 85 -1.17 -6.08 -14.43
C ALA A 85 0.21 -6.39 -15.02
N LEU A 86 1.27 -6.20 -14.24
CA LEU A 86 2.65 -6.55 -14.63
C LEU A 86 2.80 -8.05 -14.89
N PHE A 87 2.23 -8.89 -14.03
CA PHE A 87 2.23 -10.33 -14.25
C PHE A 87 1.58 -10.71 -15.59
N PHE A 88 0.38 -10.21 -15.88
CA PHE A 88 -0.30 -10.52 -17.14
C PHE A 88 0.41 -9.96 -18.37
N ALA A 89 1.14 -8.85 -18.23
CA ALA A 89 1.94 -8.27 -19.30
C ALA A 89 3.22 -9.07 -19.61
N LEU A 90 3.79 -9.77 -18.63
CA LEU A 90 5.12 -10.38 -18.73
C LEU A 90 5.13 -11.92 -18.71
N LYS A 91 4.04 -12.54 -18.24
CA LYS A 91 3.98 -14.00 -18.05
C LYS A 91 4.21 -14.81 -19.32
N ASP A 92 3.85 -14.29 -20.48
CA ASP A 92 3.93 -15.01 -21.76
C ASP A 92 5.40 -15.10 -22.24
N GLU A 93 6.25 -14.14 -21.86
CA GLU A 93 7.66 -14.03 -22.28
C GLU A 93 8.63 -14.50 -21.18
N SER A 94 8.25 -14.38 -19.91
CA SER A 94 9.09 -14.71 -18.75
C SER A 94 8.24 -15.22 -17.60
N LYS A 95 7.57 -16.35 -17.82
CA LYS A 95 6.63 -16.97 -16.87
C LYS A 95 7.23 -17.17 -15.48
N THR A 96 8.42 -17.78 -15.40
CA THR A 96 9.08 -18.09 -14.12
C THR A 96 9.35 -16.81 -13.31
N LEU A 97 10.01 -15.82 -13.91
CA LEU A 97 10.31 -14.54 -13.24
C LEU A 97 9.03 -13.82 -12.82
N SER A 98 8.00 -13.80 -13.69
CA SER A 98 6.73 -13.12 -13.41
C SER A 98 5.98 -13.78 -12.25
N VAL A 99 5.98 -15.11 -12.16
CA VAL A 99 5.37 -15.84 -11.04
C VAL A 99 6.10 -15.54 -9.73
N PHE A 100 7.44 -15.62 -9.71
CA PHE A 100 8.20 -15.30 -8.49
C PHE A 100 8.03 -13.84 -8.07
N ALA A 101 8.06 -12.91 -9.02
CA ALA A 101 7.84 -11.48 -8.77
C ALA A 101 6.47 -11.22 -8.16
N LEU A 102 5.41 -11.79 -8.74
CA LEU A 102 4.05 -11.64 -8.23
C LEU A 102 3.92 -12.25 -6.83
N THR A 103 4.39 -13.47 -6.61
CA THR A 103 4.27 -14.16 -5.32
C THR A 103 4.98 -13.39 -4.21
N ILE A 104 6.25 -13.03 -4.42
CA ILE A 104 7.04 -12.27 -3.43
C ILE A 104 6.40 -10.90 -3.20
N GLY A 105 5.96 -10.23 -4.27
CA GLY A 105 5.33 -8.93 -4.19
C GLY A 105 4.02 -8.94 -3.40
N LEU A 106 3.13 -9.91 -3.65
CA LEU A 106 1.87 -10.05 -2.91
C LEU A 106 2.09 -10.42 -1.44
N ILE A 107 3.06 -11.29 -1.14
CA ILE A 107 3.44 -11.59 0.25
C ILE A 107 3.90 -10.30 0.93
N GLY A 108 4.81 -9.56 0.29
CA GLY A 108 5.28 -8.27 0.77
C GLY A 108 4.12 -7.31 1.07
N LEU A 109 3.24 -7.07 0.08
CA LEU A 109 2.08 -6.19 0.24
C LEU A 109 1.13 -6.64 1.37
N ALA A 110 0.88 -7.94 1.52
CA ALA A 110 0.03 -8.47 2.58
C ALA A 110 0.63 -8.22 3.97
N ILE A 111 1.94 -8.41 4.14
CA ILE A 111 2.61 -8.19 5.43
C ILE A 111 2.77 -6.71 5.78
N TYR A 112 2.61 -5.78 4.83
CA TYR A 112 2.58 -4.35 5.13
C TYR A 112 1.37 -3.96 5.98
N PHE A 113 0.18 -4.50 5.70
CA PHE A 113 -1.06 -4.07 6.37
C PHE A 113 -1.01 -4.11 7.91
N PRO A 114 -0.49 -5.16 8.58
CA PRO A 114 -0.38 -5.15 10.04
C PRO A 114 0.64 -4.14 10.60
N SER A 115 1.50 -3.53 9.77
CA SER A 115 2.34 -2.40 10.22
C SER A 115 1.55 -1.10 10.32
N ASN A 116 0.46 -0.93 9.58
CA ASN A 116 -0.28 0.33 9.61
C ASN A 116 -1.22 0.39 10.82
N THR A 117 -0.74 0.97 11.91
CA THR A 117 -1.48 1.12 13.18
C THR A 117 -2.22 2.46 13.31
N SER A 118 -2.50 3.14 12.19
CA SER A 118 -3.07 4.50 12.19
C SER A 118 -4.48 4.57 12.82
N ILE A 119 -5.30 3.54 12.59
CA ILE A 119 -6.66 3.46 13.12
C ILE A 119 -6.64 3.18 14.62
N GLU A 120 -5.76 2.26 15.06
CA GLU A 120 -5.52 1.95 16.46
C GLU A 120 -4.99 3.17 17.20
N MET A 121 -4.07 3.93 16.60
CA MET A 121 -3.52 5.15 17.17
C MET A 121 -4.60 6.22 17.38
N LEU A 122 -5.52 6.38 16.42
CA LEU A 122 -6.70 7.25 16.57
C LEU A 122 -7.64 6.77 17.68
N SER A 123 -7.82 5.45 17.84
CA SER A 123 -8.67 4.90 18.90
C SER A 123 -8.07 5.17 20.29
N ILE A 124 -6.78 4.90 20.46
CA ILE A 124 -6.09 5.10 21.75
C ILE A 124 -5.97 6.59 22.08
N SER A 125 -5.78 7.48 21.08
CA SER A 125 -5.74 8.92 21.34
C SER A 125 -7.06 9.48 21.89
N LYS A 126 -8.20 8.91 21.46
CA LYS A 126 -9.53 9.23 22.02
C LYS A 126 -9.71 8.67 23.44
N GLN A 127 -9.23 7.45 23.69
CA GLN A 127 -9.25 6.89 25.05
C GLN A 127 -8.40 7.74 26.00
N TYR A 128 -7.27 8.29 25.52
CA TYR A 128 -6.37 9.11 26.32
C TYR A 128 -7.04 10.41 26.81
N THR A 129 -7.90 11.05 26.01
CA THR A 129 -8.64 12.25 26.45
C THR A 129 -9.76 11.94 27.43
N GLN A 130 -10.35 10.76 27.32
CA GLN A 130 -11.47 10.32 28.16
C GLN A 130 -11.01 9.70 29.48
N ALA A 131 -9.72 9.35 29.59
CA ALA A 131 -9.14 8.76 30.78
C ALA A 131 -9.24 9.71 32.00
N ALA A 132 -9.89 9.22 33.06
CA ALA A 132 -10.11 9.98 34.28
C ALA A 132 -8.89 10.01 35.22
N THR A 133 -7.99 9.03 35.10
CA THR A 133 -6.83 8.89 35.98
C THR A 133 -5.51 9.06 35.22
N GLU A 134 -4.49 9.58 35.91
CA GLU A 134 -3.13 9.67 35.35
C GLU A 134 -2.50 8.29 35.12
N GLN A 135 -2.93 7.29 35.90
CA GLN A 135 -2.52 5.90 35.69
C GLN A 135 -3.02 5.37 34.33
N ASP A 136 -4.29 5.58 33.99
CA ASP A 136 -4.86 5.16 32.71
C ASP A 136 -4.20 5.88 31.53
N LYS A 137 -3.96 7.19 31.68
CA LYS A 137 -3.21 7.98 30.67
C LYS A 137 -1.81 7.42 30.44
N THR A 138 -1.11 7.03 31.49
CA THR A 138 0.24 6.43 31.39
C THR A 138 0.21 5.10 30.63
N ILE A 139 -0.78 4.25 30.90
CA ILE A 139 -0.97 2.98 30.17
C ILE A 139 -1.25 3.23 28.68
N LEU A 140 -2.06 4.23 28.35
CA LEU A 140 -2.41 4.57 26.98
C LEU A 140 -1.21 5.18 26.22
N LEU A 141 -0.36 5.96 26.88
CA LEU A 141 0.91 6.43 26.30
C LEU A 141 1.86 5.27 25.98
N ALA A 142 2.01 4.31 26.90
CA ALA A 142 2.81 3.11 26.65
C ALA A 142 2.25 2.26 25.50
N SER A 143 0.92 2.15 25.40
CA SER A 143 0.24 1.49 24.29
C SER A 143 0.48 2.21 22.97
N GLY A 144 0.40 3.54 22.95
CA GLY A 144 0.75 4.35 21.77
C GLY A 144 2.21 4.16 21.36
N GLN A 145 3.15 4.08 22.30
CA GLN A 145 4.55 3.79 22.00
C GLN A 145 4.74 2.41 21.35
N THR A 146 3.94 1.43 21.76
CA THR A 146 3.93 0.09 21.15
C THR A 146 3.42 0.17 19.71
N LEU A 147 2.29 0.86 19.46
CA LEU A 147 1.75 1.04 18.11
C LEU A 147 2.72 1.76 17.18
N TYR A 148 3.42 2.78 17.68
CA TYR A 148 4.45 3.50 16.92
C TYR A 148 5.64 2.59 16.58
N SER A 149 6.06 1.74 17.53
CA SER A 149 7.13 0.76 17.29
C SER A 149 6.73 -0.30 16.25
N ILE A 150 5.45 -0.73 16.22
CA ILE A 150 4.92 -1.63 15.20
C ILE A 150 4.91 -0.95 13.83
N TRP A 151 4.53 0.33 13.78
CA TRP A 151 4.48 1.12 12.55
C TRP A 151 5.83 1.20 11.84
N ALA A 152 6.91 1.41 12.60
CA ALA A 152 8.27 1.38 12.07
C ALA A 152 8.94 -0.02 12.14
N GLY A 153 8.17 -1.06 12.46
CA GLY A 153 8.69 -2.35 12.87
C GLY A 153 9.04 -3.32 11.74
N THR A 154 9.17 -4.59 12.10
CA THR A 154 9.58 -5.68 11.20
C THR A 154 8.71 -5.78 9.95
N SER A 155 7.39 -5.74 10.10
CA SER A 155 6.44 -5.85 8.99
C SER A 155 6.68 -4.78 7.93
N TYR A 156 6.90 -3.52 8.34
CA TYR A 156 7.23 -2.42 7.45
C TYR A 156 8.56 -2.68 6.73
N THR A 157 9.62 -3.03 7.49
CA THR A 157 10.96 -3.24 6.93
C THR A 157 11.00 -4.42 5.95
N VAL A 158 10.40 -5.55 6.30
CA VAL A 158 10.38 -6.76 5.45
C VAL A 158 9.53 -6.51 4.21
N TYR A 159 8.41 -5.79 4.32
CA TYR A 159 7.64 -5.36 3.15
C TYR A 159 8.52 -4.64 2.12
N TYR A 160 9.35 -3.69 2.55
CA TYR A 160 10.23 -2.93 1.63
C TYR A 160 11.21 -3.85 0.90
N VAL A 161 11.84 -4.77 1.63
CA VAL A 161 12.81 -5.71 1.06
C VAL A 161 12.13 -6.62 0.04
N LEU A 162 10.99 -7.24 0.41
CA LEU A 162 10.28 -8.16 -0.48
C LEU A 162 9.75 -7.45 -1.73
N ASN A 163 9.17 -6.25 -1.59
CA ASN A 163 8.67 -5.50 -2.75
C ASN A 163 9.82 -4.98 -3.63
N GLY A 164 10.96 -4.60 -3.04
CA GLY A 164 12.17 -4.28 -3.80
C GLY A 164 12.62 -5.46 -4.67
N ILE A 165 12.70 -6.67 -4.09
CA ILE A 165 13.02 -7.90 -4.83
C ILE A 165 11.99 -8.17 -5.92
N ALA A 166 10.70 -8.06 -5.62
CA ALA A 166 9.62 -8.25 -6.59
C ALA A 166 9.75 -7.31 -7.80
N LEU A 167 10.03 -6.03 -7.56
CA LEU A 167 10.24 -5.04 -8.61
C LEU A 167 11.47 -5.35 -9.46
N ILE A 168 12.59 -5.78 -8.85
CA ILE A 168 13.79 -6.21 -9.58
C ILE A 168 13.48 -7.42 -10.48
N LEU A 169 12.69 -8.37 -9.99
CA LEU A 169 12.27 -9.54 -10.78
C LEU A 169 11.34 -9.14 -11.94
N PHE A 170 10.38 -8.24 -11.71
CA PHE A 170 9.53 -7.69 -12.78
C PHE A 170 10.37 -6.94 -13.82
N PHE A 171 11.31 -6.10 -13.39
CA PHE A 171 12.24 -5.40 -14.28
C PHE A 171 13.09 -6.38 -15.10
N SER A 172 13.60 -7.44 -14.46
CA SER A 172 14.36 -8.49 -15.14
C SER A 172 13.53 -9.28 -16.15
N ALA A 173 12.22 -9.43 -15.90
CA ALA A 173 11.29 -10.02 -16.87
C ALA A 173 11.01 -9.06 -18.04
N MET A 174 10.95 -7.75 -17.80
CA MET A 174 10.79 -6.73 -18.84
C MET A 174 11.98 -6.68 -19.80
N THR A 175 13.21 -6.75 -19.30
CA THR A 175 14.42 -6.65 -20.15
C THR A 175 14.62 -7.84 -21.08
N LYS A 176 14.05 -9.00 -20.73
CA LYS A 176 14.01 -10.19 -21.58
C LYS A 176 12.95 -10.11 -22.69
N ASN A 177 12.01 -9.16 -22.60
CA ASN A 177 10.95 -8.99 -23.58
C ASN A 177 11.43 -8.10 -24.74
N ILE A 178 11.44 -8.66 -25.95
CA ILE A 178 11.93 -7.99 -27.17
C ILE A 178 11.12 -6.71 -27.48
N LYS A 179 9.81 -6.70 -27.20
CA LYS A 179 8.95 -5.53 -27.44
C LYS A 179 9.32 -4.33 -26.57
N PHE A 180 9.83 -4.56 -25.36
CA PHE A 180 10.26 -3.48 -24.46
C PHE A 180 11.69 -3.02 -24.72
N ARG A 181 12.55 -3.87 -25.30
CA ARG A 181 13.93 -3.50 -25.69
C ARG A 181 13.99 -2.47 -26.83
N TYR A 182 13.06 -2.50 -27.78
CA TYR A 182 13.14 -1.70 -29.01
C TYR A 182 12.71 -0.22 -28.82
N ASN A 183 11.89 0.08 -27.81
CA ASN A 183 11.43 1.46 -27.54
C ASN A 183 12.42 2.30 -26.70
N GLY A 184 13.58 1.74 -26.31
CA GLY A 184 14.60 2.44 -25.52
C GLY A 184 15.83 2.89 -26.32
N GLN A 185 15.82 2.77 -27.65
CA GLN A 185 16.95 3.11 -28.52
C GLN A 185 16.65 4.22 -29.56
N ASN A 186 15.58 5.00 -29.38
CA ASN A 186 15.29 6.18 -30.20
C ASN A 186 15.43 7.45 -29.39
#